data_AF-A0A1E7GGK2-F1
#
_entry.id   AF-A0A1E7GGK2-F1
#
_cell.length_a   1.000
_cell.length_b   1.000
_cell.length_c   1.000
_cell.angle_alpha   90.00
_cell.angle_beta   90.00
_cell.angle_gamma   90.00
#
_symmetry.space_group_name_H-M   'P 1'
#
loop_
_entity.id
_entity.type
_entity.pdbx_description
1 polymer ?
#
loop_
_entity_poly.entity_id
_entity_poly.type
_entity_poly.pdbx_seq_one_letter_code
_entity_poly.pdbx_strand_id
1 'polypeptide(L)'
;MNRDTTRDQNVEENGIFDGERLDLPNIPLPETDNVLYSILNSLNQNIADFYTFVKFNSYLSEDHLNVELLKRSMGIHRDFTALFLHTTEDLVLTYPEFIEKTERLLFRGGVGTHCIKYTQRMCRAINDYKIALHREGYLPDLRRQLPLADI
;
A
#
# COMPACT_ATOMS: atom_id res chain seq x y z
N MET A 1 -57.18 6.32 -18.99
CA MET A 1 -56.59 6.32 -17.64
C MET A 1 -55.09 6.51 -17.82
N ASN A 2 -54.56 7.65 -17.36
CA ASN A 2 -53.18 8.13 -17.56
C ASN A 2 -52.13 7.20 -16.92
N ARG A 3 -50.97 7.07 -17.59
CA ARG A 3 -49.66 7.49 -17.04
C ARG A 3 -48.57 7.42 -18.12
N ASP A 4 -48.18 8.60 -18.58
CA ASP A 4 -46.80 8.91 -18.95
C ASP A 4 -45.87 8.63 -17.77
N THR A 5 -44.71 8.04 -18.05
CA THR A 5 -43.43 8.56 -17.56
C THR A 5 -42.31 8.03 -18.45
N THR A 6 -41.82 8.92 -19.28
CA THR A 6 -40.53 8.91 -19.98
C THR A 6 -39.40 8.63 -18.99
N ARG A 7 -38.54 7.66 -19.31
CA ARG A 7 -37.14 7.69 -18.86
C ARG A 7 -36.27 6.95 -19.88
N ASP A 8 -35.95 7.66 -20.94
CA ASP A 8 -34.67 7.52 -21.62
C ASP A 8 -33.56 7.76 -20.59
N GLN A 9 -32.58 6.86 -20.59
CA GLN A 9 -31.16 7.19 -20.70
C GLN A 9 -30.36 5.89 -20.68
N ASN A 10 -30.16 5.36 -21.89
CA ASN A 10 -28.87 4.93 -22.44
C ASN A 10 -27.86 4.44 -21.41
N VAL A 11 -27.90 3.14 -21.12
CA VAL A 11 -26.73 2.41 -20.66
C VAL A 11 -26.05 1.86 -21.91
N GLU A 12 -25.38 2.75 -22.63
CA GLU A 12 -24.48 2.38 -23.71
C GLU A 12 -23.06 2.16 -23.17
N GLU A 13 -22.50 1.06 -23.66
CA GLU A 13 -21.09 0.71 -23.72
C GLU A 13 -20.39 0.34 -22.41
N ASN A 14 -20.39 -0.98 -22.19
CA ASN A 14 -19.27 -1.71 -21.64
C ASN A 14 -17.97 -1.25 -22.32
N GLY A 15 -17.33 -0.25 -21.76
CA GLY A 15 -15.93 0.01 -22.02
C GLY A 15 -15.15 -1.23 -21.59
N ILE A 16 -14.83 -2.08 -22.56
CA ILE A 16 -13.75 -3.05 -22.44
C ILE A 16 -12.56 -2.21 -22.02
N PHE A 17 -12.15 -2.35 -20.76
CA PHE A 17 -10.95 -1.72 -20.24
C PHE A 17 -9.80 -2.38 -21.00
N ASP A 18 -9.47 -1.80 -22.15
CA ASP A 18 -8.24 -2.06 -22.87
C ASP A 18 -7.16 -1.46 -21.98
N GLY A 19 -6.76 -2.25 -21.00
CA GLY A 19 -5.72 -1.90 -20.06
C GLY A 19 -4.47 -1.70 -20.88
N GLU A 20 -4.23 -0.47 -21.32
CA GLU A 20 -2.95 -0.02 -21.78
C GLU A 20 -1.96 -0.53 -20.74
N ARG A 21 -1.15 -1.51 -21.17
CA ARG A 21 -0.04 -2.03 -20.40
C ARG A 21 0.81 -0.80 -20.08
N LEU A 22 0.62 -0.24 -18.90
CA LEU A 22 1.61 0.62 -18.29
C LEU A 22 2.84 -0.27 -18.21
N ASP A 23 3.80 -0.05 -19.11
CA ASP A 23 5.13 -0.64 -19.07
C ASP A 23 5.81 -0.11 -17.80
N LEU A 24 5.35 -0.61 -16.66
CA LEU A 24 5.93 -0.37 -15.37
C LEU A 24 7.30 -1.02 -15.42
N PRO A 25 8.38 -0.25 -15.23
CA PRO A 25 9.72 -0.83 -15.23
C PRO A 25 9.75 -1.92 -14.17
N ASN A 26 10.17 -3.13 -14.59
CA ASN A 26 10.44 -4.23 -13.67
C ASN A 26 11.57 -3.77 -12.75
N ILE A 27 11.22 -3.38 -11.53
CA ILE A 27 12.21 -3.08 -10.50
C ILE A 27 12.82 -4.43 -10.11
N PRO A 28 14.13 -4.64 -10.32
CA PRO A 28 14.76 -5.91 -9.99
C PRO A 28 14.63 -6.16 -8.48
N LEU A 29 14.03 -7.30 -8.14
CA LEU A 29 13.98 -7.77 -6.77
C LEU A 29 15.40 -8.23 -6.36
N PRO A 30 15.83 -7.98 -5.11
CA PRO A 30 17.08 -8.57 -4.62
C PRO A 30 16.95 -10.10 -4.60
N GLU A 31 18.01 -10.79 -5.05
CA GLU A 31 18.16 -12.24 -4.95
C GLU A 31 18.30 -12.65 -3.48
N THR A 32 17.16 -12.89 -2.84
CA THR A 32 17.07 -13.58 -1.57
C THR A 32 16.03 -14.67 -1.71
N ASP A 33 16.36 -15.92 -1.35
CA ASP A 33 15.41 -17.05 -1.36
C ASP A 33 14.19 -16.82 -0.43
N ASN A 34 14.27 -15.80 0.43
CA ASN A 34 13.20 -15.41 1.34
C ASN A 34 12.32 -14.29 0.75
N VAL A 35 11.14 -14.68 0.28
CA VAL A 35 10.10 -13.80 -0.28
C VAL A 35 9.77 -12.62 0.65
N LEU A 36 9.77 -12.80 1.98
CA LEU A 36 9.49 -11.72 2.93
C LEU A 36 10.57 -10.63 2.89
N TYR A 37 11.84 -11.00 2.76
CA TYR A 37 12.93 -10.03 2.65
C TYR A 37 12.86 -9.26 1.34
N SER A 38 12.53 -9.93 0.23
CA SER A 38 12.32 -9.26 -1.06
C SER A 38 11.15 -8.26 -0.99
N ILE A 39 10.02 -8.65 -0.40
CA ILE A 39 8.87 -7.76 -0.19
C ILE A 39 9.25 -6.57 0.70
N LEU A 40 9.94 -6.81 1.81
CA LEU A 40 10.35 -5.74 2.73
C LEU A 40 11.35 -4.78 2.10
N ASN A 41 12.27 -5.27 1.27
CA ASN A 41 13.22 -4.43 0.57
C ASN A 41 12.50 -3.53 -0.45
N SER A 42 11.62 -4.10 -1.28
CA SER A 42 10.79 -3.34 -2.22
C SER A 42 9.92 -2.31 -1.49
N LEU A 43 9.30 -2.71 -0.37
CA LEU A 43 8.47 -1.83 0.45
C LEU A 43 9.28 -0.66 1.05
N ASN A 44 10.50 -0.92 1.53
CA ASN A 44 11.40 0.13 2.04
C ASN A 44 11.79 1.12 0.94
N GLN A 45 12.12 0.62 -0.26
CA GLN A 45 12.45 1.45 -1.41
C GLN A 45 11.26 2.34 -1.81
N ASN A 46 10.07 1.74 -1.95
CA ASN A 46 8.85 2.46 -2.30
C ASN A 46 8.49 3.56 -1.27
N ILE A 47 8.69 3.31 0.03
CA ILE A 47 8.51 4.31 1.08
C ILE A 47 9.54 5.44 0.95
N ALA A 48 10.81 5.11 0.73
CA ALA A 48 11.87 6.10 0.56
C ALA A 48 11.62 6.99 -0.66
N ASP A 49 11.20 6.39 -1.77
CA ASP A 49 10.87 7.09 -3.01
C ASP A 49 9.65 8.00 -2.84
N PHE A 50 8.63 7.55 -2.10
CA PHE A 50 7.47 8.38 -1.75
C PHE A 50 7.86 9.60 -0.92
N TYR A 51 8.64 9.43 0.16
CA TYR A 51 9.06 10.57 0.99
C TYR A 51 9.97 11.53 0.24
N THR A 52 10.84 11.01 -0.63
CA THR A 52 11.68 11.81 -1.52
C THR A 52 10.82 12.63 -2.47
N PHE A 53 9.85 11.99 -3.13
CA PHE A 53 8.91 12.69 -4.01
C PHE A 53 8.12 13.77 -3.28
N VAL A 54 7.55 13.47 -2.11
CA VAL A 54 6.80 14.45 -1.31
C VAL A 54 7.67 15.63 -0.90
N LYS A 55 8.97 15.42 -0.61
CA LYS A 55 9.90 16.49 -0.25
C LYS A 55 10.19 17.44 -1.43
N PHE A 56 10.22 16.92 -2.65
CA PHE A 56 10.60 17.70 -3.83
C PHE A 56 9.43 18.05 -4.76
N ASN A 57 8.19 17.72 -4.38
CA ASN A 57 7.02 17.90 -5.22
C ASN A 57 6.77 19.35 -5.67
N SER A 58 7.14 20.34 -4.85
CA SER A 58 6.98 21.77 -5.15
C SER A 58 7.85 22.24 -6.31
N TYR A 59 8.81 21.43 -6.76
CA TYR A 59 9.72 21.74 -7.86
C TYR A 59 9.30 21.08 -9.19
N LEU A 60 8.18 20.35 -9.21
CA LEU A 60 7.70 19.59 -10.37
C LEU A 60 6.43 20.23 -10.97
N SER A 61 6.17 19.98 -12.26
CA SER A 61 4.92 20.41 -12.92
C SER A 61 3.71 19.60 -12.41
N GLU A 62 2.54 20.24 -12.32
CA GLU A 62 1.32 19.63 -11.77
C GLU A 62 0.89 18.35 -12.51
N ASP A 63 1.02 18.31 -13.85
CA ASP A 63 0.61 17.16 -14.67
C ASP A 63 1.43 15.90 -14.39
N HIS A 64 2.71 16.04 -14.05
CA HIS A 64 3.56 14.92 -13.65
C HIS A 64 3.37 14.52 -12.18
N LEU A 65 2.83 15.42 -11.36
CA LEU A 65 2.73 15.21 -9.92
C LEU A 65 1.74 14.09 -9.56
N ASN A 66 0.57 14.08 -10.19
CA ASN A 66 -0.50 13.14 -9.83
C ASN A 66 -0.16 11.70 -10.23
N VAL A 67 0.42 11.49 -11.40
CA VAL A 67 0.81 10.15 -11.90
C VAL A 67 1.92 9.55 -11.05
N GLU A 68 2.98 10.34 -10.79
CA GLU A 68 4.13 9.89 -10.00
C GLU A 68 3.77 9.63 -8.53
N LEU A 69 2.85 10.42 -7.97
CA LEU A 69 2.30 10.19 -6.63
C LEU A 69 1.47 8.90 -6.57
N LEU A 70 0.61 8.68 -7.56
CA LEU A 70 -0.24 7.49 -7.63
C LEU A 70 0.63 6.23 -7.76
N LYS A 71 1.59 6.22 -8.69
CA LYS A 71 2.51 5.09 -8.92
C LYS A 71 3.24 4.67 -7.65
N ARG A 72 3.82 5.62 -6.91
CA ARG A 72 4.53 5.34 -5.65
C ARG A 72 3.57 4.84 -4.56
N SER A 73 2.39 5.45 -4.45
CA SER A 73 1.39 5.05 -3.46
C SER A 73 0.87 3.63 -3.72
N MET A 74 0.64 3.27 -4.98
CA MET A 74 0.27 1.90 -5.37
C MET A 74 1.39 0.89 -5.11
N GLY A 75 2.66 1.25 -5.34
CA GLY A 75 3.79 0.40 -5.01
C GLY A 75 3.85 0.05 -3.52
N ILE A 76 3.67 1.05 -2.65
CA ILE A 76 3.58 0.85 -1.20
C ILE A 76 2.40 -0.04 -0.83
N HIS A 77 1.21 0.24 -1.38
CA HIS A 77 0.00 -0.53 -1.09
C HIS A 77 0.15 -2.00 -1.50
N ARG A 78 0.64 -2.25 -2.73
CA ARG A 78 0.88 -3.60 -3.26
C ARG A 78 1.82 -4.39 -2.37
N ASP A 79 2.98 -3.82 -2.05
CA ASP A 79 4.00 -4.53 -1.28
C ASP A 79 3.55 -4.76 0.17
N PHE A 80 2.83 -3.79 0.76
CA PHE A 80 2.27 -3.97 2.10
C PHE A 80 1.17 -5.02 2.12
N THR A 81 0.32 -5.05 1.09
CA THR A 81 -0.69 -6.10 0.92
C THR A 81 -0.05 -7.48 0.81
N ALA A 82 1.01 -7.62 0.00
CA ALA A 82 1.75 -8.87 -0.11
C ALA A 82 2.34 -9.29 1.25
N LEU A 83 2.99 -8.37 1.96
CA LEU A 83 3.54 -8.63 3.29
C LEU A 83 2.44 -9.08 4.27
N PHE A 84 1.30 -8.40 4.26
CA PHE A 84 0.16 -8.71 5.10
C PHE A 84 -0.37 -10.12 4.84
N LEU A 85 -0.62 -10.47 3.58
CA LEU A 85 -1.14 -11.80 3.21
C LEU A 85 -0.18 -12.93 3.58
N HIS A 86 1.13 -12.70 3.50
CA HIS A 86 2.13 -13.72 3.85
C HIS A 86 2.28 -13.96 5.36
N THR A 87 1.78 -13.07 6.21
CA THR A 87 2.07 -13.11 7.67
C THR A 87 0.82 -13.00 8.54
N THR A 88 -0.35 -12.77 7.93
CA THR A 88 -1.60 -12.56 8.66
C THR A 88 -2.08 -13.78 9.42
N GLU A 89 -1.86 -15.00 8.92
CA GLU A 89 -2.39 -16.22 9.54
C GLU A 89 -1.78 -16.46 10.93
N ASP A 90 -0.50 -16.18 11.10
CA ASP A 90 0.15 -16.30 12.41
C ASP A 90 -0.11 -15.04 13.25
N LEU A 91 -0.01 -13.85 12.65
CA LEU A 91 -0.16 -12.60 13.41
C LEU A 91 -1.59 -12.37 13.93
N VAL A 92 -2.63 -12.92 13.30
CA VAL A 92 -4.01 -12.76 13.79
C VAL A 92 -4.24 -13.48 15.11
N LEU A 93 -3.48 -14.54 15.38
CA LEU A 93 -3.56 -15.29 16.64
C LEU A 93 -2.97 -14.48 17.80
N THR A 94 -1.91 -13.71 17.54
CA THR A 94 -1.21 -12.91 18.56
C THR A 94 -1.77 -11.48 18.68
N TYR A 95 -2.17 -10.87 17.57
CA TYR A 95 -2.59 -9.46 17.50
C TYR A 95 -3.88 -9.25 16.67
N PRO A 96 -5.02 -9.84 17.07
CA PRO A 96 -6.25 -9.84 16.26
C PRO A 96 -6.77 -8.42 15.95
N GLU A 97 -6.82 -7.53 16.95
CA GLU A 97 -7.30 -6.14 16.75
C GLU A 97 -6.37 -5.33 15.83
N PHE A 98 -5.06 -5.56 15.93
CA PHE A 98 -4.06 -4.92 15.08
C PHE A 98 -4.19 -5.36 13.62
N ILE A 99 -4.44 -6.65 13.41
CA ILE A 99 -4.65 -7.23 12.08
C ILE A 99 -5.95 -6.70 11.47
N GLU A 100 -7.05 -6.66 12.22
CA GLU A 100 -8.31 -6.10 11.73
C GLU A 100 -8.16 -4.62 11.32
N LYS A 101 -7.42 -3.83 12.10
CA LYS A 101 -7.14 -2.42 11.79
C LYS A 101 -6.30 -2.28 10.52
N THR A 102 -5.29 -3.14 10.36
CA THR A 102 -4.43 -3.17 9.17
C THR A 102 -5.21 -3.59 7.92
N GLU A 103 -6.03 -4.63 8.02
CA GLU A 103 -6.91 -5.09 6.95
C GLU A 103 -7.88 -3.98 6.51
N ARG A 104 -8.50 -3.30 7.48
CA ARG A 104 -9.40 -2.17 7.20
C ARG A 104 -8.68 -1.05 6.46
N LEU A 105 -7.42 -0.75 6.81
CA LEU A 105 -6.63 0.27 6.13
C LEU A 105 -6.29 -0.13 4.69
N LEU A 106 -5.97 -1.39 4.45
CA LEU A 106 -5.60 -1.94 3.14
C LEU A 106 -6.79 -2.06 2.18
N PHE A 107 -7.92 -2.57 2.67
CA PHE A 107 -9.03 -3.00 1.79
C PHE A 107 -10.32 -2.20 1.94
N ARG A 108 -10.53 -1.52 3.08
CA ARG A 108 -11.74 -0.71 3.32
C ARG A 108 -11.40 0.78 3.26
N GLY A 109 -10.89 1.20 2.09
CA GLY A 109 -10.53 2.58 1.81
C GLY A 109 -11.71 3.54 1.95
N GLY A 110 -11.42 4.78 2.37
CA GLY A 110 -12.40 5.87 2.35
C GLY A 110 -12.32 6.64 1.04
N VAL A 111 -13.46 6.83 0.37
CA VAL A 111 -13.55 7.67 -0.84
C VAL A 111 -13.18 9.12 -0.46
N GLY A 112 -12.33 9.77 -1.26
CA GLY A 112 -11.99 11.19 -1.10
C GLY A 112 -10.83 11.51 -0.16
N THR A 113 -10.06 10.54 0.32
CA THR A 113 -8.85 10.86 1.10
C THR A 113 -7.72 11.39 0.22
N HIS A 114 -7.15 12.55 0.58
CA HIS A 114 -5.92 13.07 -0.03
C HIS A 114 -4.84 11.97 -0.10
N CYS A 115 -4.42 11.61 -1.31
CA CYS A 115 -3.50 10.50 -1.57
C CYS A 115 -2.24 10.55 -0.69
N ILE A 116 -1.57 11.71 -0.60
CA ILE A 116 -0.40 11.90 0.29
C ILE A 116 -0.71 11.55 1.75
N LYS A 117 -1.83 12.05 2.30
CA LYS A 117 -2.21 11.79 3.70
C LYS A 117 -2.60 10.32 3.93
N TYR A 118 -3.18 9.68 2.93
CA TYR A 118 -3.48 8.25 2.97
C TYR A 118 -2.18 7.43 2.96
N THR A 119 -1.29 7.69 2.01
CA THR A 119 0.00 6.99 1.90
C THR A 119 0.87 7.22 3.13
N GLN A 120 0.90 8.41 3.71
CA GLN A 120 1.58 8.66 5.00
C GLN A 120 1.00 7.86 6.17
N ARG A 121 -0.33 7.68 6.23
CA ARG A 121 -0.97 6.81 7.24
C ARG A 121 -0.57 5.35 7.02
N MET A 122 -0.50 4.92 5.76
CA MET A 122 -0.04 3.59 5.40
C MET A 122 1.42 3.37 5.81
N CYS A 123 2.33 4.30 5.52
CA CYS A 123 3.72 4.22 5.96
C CYS A 123 3.88 4.07 7.48
N ARG A 124 3.02 4.75 8.27
CA ARG A 124 3.01 4.57 9.74
C ARG A 124 2.58 3.15 10.13
N ALA A 125 1.46 2.67 9.58
CA ALA A 125 0.99 1.31 9.85
C ALA A 125 2.02 0.24 9.44
N ILE A 126 2.74 0.45 8.34
CA ILE A 126 3.82 -0.44 7.89
C ILE A 126 4.96 -0.50 8.92
N ASN A 127 5.33 0.63 9.54
CA ASN A 127 6.36 0.63 10.57
C ASN A 127 5.93 -0.17 11.80
N ASP A 128 4.67 0.00 12.24
CA ASP A 128 4.11 -0.78 13.34
C ASP A 128 4.09 -2.28 12.98
N TYR A 129 3.72 -2.61 11.74
CA TYR A 129 3.70 -3.97 11.22
C TYR A 129 5.09 -4.63 11.20
N LYS A 130 6.12 -3.90 10.77
CA LYS A 130 7.52 -4.37 10.81
C LYS A 130 8.00 -4.65 12.23
N ILE A 131 7.54 -3.88 13.21
CA ILE A 131 7.85 -4.13 14.62
C ILE A 131 7.20 -5.43 15.10
N ALA A 132 5.93 -5.67 14.73
CA ALA A 132 5.24 -6.92 15.04
C ALA A 132 5.97 -8.13 14.42
N LEU A 133 6.33 -8.05 13.13
CA LEU A 133 7.09 -9.10 12.44
C LEU A 133 8.43 -9.40 13.11
N HIS A 134 9.14 -8.37 13.56
CA HIS A 134 10.40 -8.56 14.29
C HIS A 134 10.18 -9.26 15.65
N ARG A 135 9.12 -8.91 16.38
CA ARG A 135 8.78 -9.55 17.67
C ARG A 135 8.43 -11.03 17.51
N GLU A 136 7.71 -11.37 16.45
CA GLU A 136 7.35 -12.77 16.14
C GLU A 136 8.47 -13.55 15.44
N GLY A 137 9.66 -12.95 15.26
CA GLY A 137 10.84 -13.66 14.76
C GLY A 137 10.89 -13.87 13.24
N TYR A 138 10.06 -13.19 12.45
CA TYR A 138 10.11 -13.25 10.98
C TYR A 138 11.39 -12.66 10.39
N LEU A 139 12.09 -11.81 11.15
CA LEU A 139 13.28 -11.08 10.72
C LEU A 139 14.43 -11.28 11.73
N PRO A 140 14.92 -12.52 11.90
CA PRO A 140 15.88 -12.86 12.97
C PRO A 140 17.22 -12.14 12.83
N ASP A 141 17.61 -11.80 11.59
CA ASP A 141 18.86 -11.08 11.30
C ASP A 141 18.73 -9.57 11.47
N LEU A 142 17.51 -9.04 11.42
CA LEU A 142 17.23 -7.63 11.60
C LEU A 142 17.20 -7.28 13.09
N ARG A 143 18.20 -7.70 13.88
CA ARG A 143 18.34 -7.36 15.30
C ARG A 143 18.44 -5.84 15.46
N ARG A 144 17.28 -5.19 15.52
CA ARG A 144 17.18 -3.80 15.91
C ARG A 144 17.38 -3.80 17.41
N GLN A 145 18.46 -3.18 17.87
CA GLN A 145 18.59 -2.73 19.26
C GLN A 145 17.50 -1.67 19.50
N LEU A 146 16.24 -2.10 19.62
CA LEU A 146 15.18 -1.24 20.13
C LEU A 146 15.34 -1.26 21.64
N PRO A 147 15.47 -0.10 22.31
CA PRO A 147 15.43 -0.06 23.76
C PRO A 147 14.08 -0.66 24.17
N LEU A 148 14.14 -1.68 25.01
CA LEU A 148 13.01 -2.17 25.79
C LEU A 148 12.51 -0.99 26.62
N ALA A 149 11.60 -0.19 26.07
CA ALA A 149 10.76 0.64 26.89
C ALA A 149 9.69 -0.30 27.43
N ASP A 150 9.83 -0.62 28.72
CA ASP A 150 8.86 -1.34 29.52
C ASP A 150 7.47 -0.71 29.32
N ILE A 151 6.48 -1.57 29.07
CA ILE A 151 5.05 -1.23 29.21
C ILE A 151 4.68 -1.43 30.68
#